data_AF-A0A9D1QXS1-F1
#
_entry.id   AF-A0A9D1QXS1-F1
#
_cell.length_a   1.000
_cell.length_b   1.000
_cell.length_c   1.000
_cell.angle_alpha   90.00
_cell.angle_beta   90.00
_cell.angle_gamma   90.00
#
_symmetry.space_group_name_H-M   'P 1'
#
loop_
_entity.id
_entity.type
_entity.pdbx_description
1 polymer ?
#
loop_
_entity_poly.entity_id
_entity_poly.type
_entity_poly.pdbx_seq_one_letter_code
_entity_poly.pdbx_strand_id
1 'polypeptide(L)'
;MHNPNFTLQLLVNLALHYPQAGRTPAQLQILAEDWAEDLAEFSPEMVEKAVKRYRRESAYFPTVADIRARCEELRRGEAARADTLALPGRTLTREEQVMLNSEWCAKILANLHDKMDARKQGRPDTPLDEQLANLRALGVEQ
;
A
#
# COMPACT_ATOMS: atom_id res chain seq x y z
N MET A 1 22.93 20.28 -10.02
CA MET A 1 23.62 21.11 -9.00
C MET A 1 23.80 20.23 -7.78
N HIS A 2 25.02 19.77 -7.53
CA HIS A 2 25.36 18.94 -6.36
C HIS A 2 25.04 19.74 -5.08
N ASN A 3 24.51 19.08 -4.04
CA ASN A 3 24.18 19.74 -2.77
C ASN A 3 25.05 19.17 -1.63
N PRO A 4 26.29 19.68 -1.47
CA PRO A 4 27.22 19.21 -0.44
C PRO A 4 26.67 19.36 0.98
N ASN A 5 25.82 20.36 1.23
CA ASN A 5 25.23 20.58 2.55
C ASN A 5 24.28 19.45 2.95
N PHE A 6 23.45 18.97 2.00
CA PHE A 6 22.60 17.80 2.23
C PHE A 6 23.46 16.56 2.53
N THR A 7 24.47 16.30 1.71
CA THR A 7 25.34 15.13 1.85
C THR A 7 26.14 15.17 3.15
N LEU A 8 26.61 16.34 3.56
CA LEU A 8 27.28 16.53 4.84
C LEU A 8 26.36 16.22 6.01
N GLN A 9 25.13 16.73 6.01
CA GLN A 9 24.15 16.42 7.06
C GLN A 9 23.82 14.92 7.12
N LEU A 10 23.71 14.27 5.96
CA LEU A 10 23.51 12.83 5.84
C LEU A 10 24.68 12.05 6.47
N LEU A 11 25.92 12.43 6.17
CA LEU A 11 27.14 11.80 6.69
C LEU A 11 27.34 12.04 8.18
N VAL A 12 27.01 13.23 8.69
CA VAL A 12 26.98 13.51 10.13
C VAL A 12 25.97 12.59 10.82
N ASN A 13 24.76 12.46 10.29
CA ASN A 13 23.75 11.56 10.84
C ASN A 13 24.24 10.10 10.82
N LEU A 14 24.89 9.67 9.74
CA LEU A 14 25.51 8.33 9.65
C LEU A 14 26.59 8.15 10.72
N ALA A 15 27.47 9.12 10.93
CA ALA A 15 28.50 9.04 11.96
C ALA A 15 27.92 8.90 13.38
N LEU A 16 26.76 9.51 13.66
CA LEU A 16 26.04 9.32 14.92
C LEU A 16 25.49 7.90 15.10
N HIS A 17 25.09 7.24 14.01
CA HIS A 17 24.63 5.84 14.05
C HIS A 17 25.78 4.83 14.11
N TYR A 18 26.97 5.22 13.65
CA TYR A 18 28.15 4.37 13.57
C TYR A 18 29.35 5.01 14.27
N PRO A 19 29.30 5.24 15.60
CA PRO A 19 30.36 5.92 16.33
C PRO A 19 31.72 5.21 16.23
N GLN A 20 31.72 3.89 16.04
CA GLN A 20 32.92 3.07 15.85
C GLN A 20 33.73 3.45 14.61
N ALA A 21 33.14 4.17 13.66
CA ALA A 21 33.84 4.64 12.46
C ALA A 21 34.81 5.79 12.74
N GLY A 22 34.72 6.46 13.91
CA GLY A 22 35.69 7.45 14.37
C GLY A 22 35.90 8.63 13.43
N ARG A 23 34.89 9.00 12.63
CA ARG A 23 35.02 10.04 11.59
C ARG A 23 35.09 11.44 12.19
N THR A 24 36.09 12.21 11.78
CA THR A 24 36.22 13.61 12.19
C THR A 24 35.35 14.53 11.32
N PRO A 25 34.94 15.72 11.79
CA PRO A 25 34.18 16.68 10.98
C PRO A 25 34.85 17.02 9.64
N ALA A 26 36.18 17.17 9.62
CA ALA A 26 36.94 17.42 8.39
C ALA A 26 36.87 16.25 7.40
N GLN A 27 36.95 15.01 7.89
CA GLN A 27 36.78 13.82 7.04
C GLN A 27 35.37 13.73 6.45
N LEU A 28 34.34 14.12 7.21
CA LEU A 28 32.96 14.13 6.73
C LEU A 28 32.73 15.21 5.66
N GLN A 29 33.43 16.34 5.73
CA GLN A 29 33.36 17.37 4.68
C GLN A 29 33.96 16.88 3.37
N ILE A 30 35.13 16.25 3.40
CA ILE A 30 35.76 15.67 2.21
C ILE A 30 34.84 14.59 1.61
N LEU A 31 34.34 13.68 2.45
CA LEU A 31 33.38 12.66 2.00
C LEU A 31 32.10 13.27 1.43
N ALA A 32 31.63 14.40 1.96
CA ALA A 32 30.41 15.04 1.47
C ALA A 32 30.59 15.62 0.07
N GLU A 33 31.77 16.11 -0.27
CA GLU A 33 32.10 16.57 -1.62
C GLU A 33 32.10 15.38 -2.60
N ASP A 34 32.85 14.32 -2.29
CA ASP A 34 32.92 13.11 -3.12
C ASP A 34 31.53 12.48 -3.33
N TRP A 35 30.78 12.29 -2.24
CA TRP A 35 29.47 11.66 -2.30
C TRP A 35 28.42 12.55 -2.99
N ALA A 36 28.55 13.87 -2.92
CA ALA A 36 27.62 14.77 -3.60
C ALA A 36 27.77 14.68 -5.12
N GLU A 37 28.98 14.45 -5.62
CA GLU A 37 29.24 14.18 -7.05
C GLU A 37 28.74 12.79 -7.44
N ASP A 38 29.09 11.75 -6.69
CA ASP A 38 28.72 10.37 -7.02
C ASP A 38 27.21 10.08 -6.92
N LEU A 39 26.50 10.80 -6.06
CA LEU A 39 25.06 10.64 -5.85
C LEU A 39 24.22 11.69 -6.58
N ALA A 40 24.84 12.51 -7.45
CA ALA A 40 24.21 13.59 -8.20
C ALA A 40 22.99 13.17 -9.02
N GLU A 41 23.02 11.93 -9.53
CA GLU A 41 22.00 11.37 -10.38
C GLU A 41 20.71 11.01 -9.62
N PHE A 42 20.75 10.98 -8.29
CA PHE A 42 19.62 10.60 -7.44
C PHE A 42 19.00 11.82 -6.74
N SER A 43 17.69 11.77 -6.52
CA SER A 43 17.02 12.77 -5.69
C SER A 43 17.42 12.61 -4.21
N PRO A 44 17.41 13.71 -3.42
CA PRO A 44 17.66 13.63 -1.97
C PRO A 44 16.75 12.63 -1.25
N GLU A 45 15.49 12.54 -1.66
CA GLU A 45 14.52 11.58 -1.11
C GLU A 45 14.92 10.12 -1.38
N MET A 46 15.42 9.82 -2.59
CA MET A 46 15.88 8.48 -2.94
C MET A 46 17.12 8.09 -2.12
N VAL A 47 18.07 9.01 -1.97
CA VAL A 47 19.29 8.81 -1.15
C VAL A 47 18.92 8.58 0.31
N GLU A 48 17.98 9.36 0.87
CA GLU A 48 17.50 9.15 2.24
C GLU A 48 16.85 7.77 2.42
N LYS A 49 16.01 7.33 1.47
CA LYS A 49 15.40 6.00 1.50
C LYS A 49 16.47 4.90 1.44
N ALA A 50 17.46 5.05 0.57
CA ALA A 50 18.58 4.13 0.44
C ALA A 50 19.38 4.02 1.75
N VAL A 51 19.73 5.15 2.38
CA VAL A 51 20.43 5.18 3.67
C VAL A 51 19.59 4.58 4.79
N LYS A 52 18.30 4.92 4.87
CA LYS A 52 17.37 4.34 5.85
C LYS A 52 17.30 2.82 5.72
N ARG A 53 17.28 2.30 4.48
CA ARG A 53 17.30 0.87 4.21
C ARG A 53 18.63 0.23 4.61
N TYR A 54 19.76 0.82 4.20
CA TYR A 54 21.09 0.31 4.53
C TYR A 54 21.29 0.16 6.05
N ARG A 55 20.92 1.17 6.83
CA ARG A 55 21.02 1.14 8.31
C ARG A 55 20.20 0.04 8.98
N ARG A 56 19.16 -0.50 8.33
CA ARG A 56 18.38 -1.62 8.85
C ARG A 56 19.05 -2.97 8.59
N GLU A 57 19.96 -3.03 7.62
CA GLU A 57 20.52 -4.27 7.10
C GLU A 57 22.01 -4.45 7.41
N SER A 58 22.74 -3.36 7.71
CA SER A 58 24.19 -3.37 7.96
C SER A 58 24.55 -2.72 9.30
N ALA A 59 25.58 -3.25 9.96
CA ALA A 59 26.16 -2.72 11.19
C ALA A 59 27.37 -1.79 10.94
N TYR A 60 27.81 -1.66 9.68
CA TYR A 60 29.02 -0.93 9.31
C TYR A 60 28.70 0.44 8.72
N PHE A 61 29.66 1.37 8.83
CA PHE A 61 29.54 2.67 8.17
C PHE A 61 29.53 2.47 6.64
N PRO A 62 28.54 3.00 5.91
CA PRO A 62 28.40 2.76 4.47
C PRO A 62 29.51 3.42 3.66
N THR A 63 29.85 2.81 2.52
CA THR A 63 30.56 3.46 1.43
C THR A 63 29.59 4.15 0.46
N VAL A 64 30.09 5.04 -0.41
CA VAL A 64 29.27 5.67 -1.44
C VAL A 64 28.68 4.64 -2.41
N ALA A 65 29.47 3.60 -2.73
CA ALA A 65 29.07 2.50 -3.58
C ALA A 65 27.90 1.72 -2.97
N ASP A 66 27.91 1.49 -1.66
CA ASP A 66 26.80 0.84 -0.96
C ASP A 66 25.49 1.63 -1.15
N ILE A 67 25.53 2.94 -0.91
CA ILE A 67 24.35 3.79 -1.02
C ILE A 67 23.87 3.89 -2.47
N ARG A 68 24.80 4.06 -3.41
CA ARG A 68 24.50 4.10 -4.85
C ARG A 68 23.83 2.81 -5.32
N ALA A 69 24.35 1.64 -4.92
CA ALA A 69 23.74 0.35 -5.27
C ALA A 69 22.30 0.25 -4.75
N ARG A 70 22.02 0.77 -3.54
CA ARG A 70 20.64 0.80 -3.00
C ARG A 70 19.73 1.81 -3.70
N CYS A 71 20.24 2.96 -4.10
CA CYS A 71 19.50 3.89 -4.94
C CYS A 71 19.09 3.22 -6.26
N GLU A 72 20.00 2.47 -6.87
CA GLU A 72 19.75 1.74 -8.11
C GLU A 72 18.71 0.61 -7.95
N GLU A 73 18.74 -0.10 -6.83
CA GLU A 73 17.69 -1.05 -6.48
C GLU A 73 16.31 -0.38 -6.35
N LEU A 74 16.25 0.79 -5.69
CA LEU A 74 15.01 1.55 -5.55
C LEU A 74 14.49 2.03 -6.90
N ARG A 75 15.36 2.61 -7.74
CA ARG A 75 15.04 3.07 -9.09
C ARG A 75 14.50 1.94 -9.97
N ARG A 76 15.15 0.77 -9.95
CA ARG A 76 14.67 -0.43 -10.66
C ARG A 76 13.32 -0.91 -10.13
N GLY A 77 13.12 -0.89 -8.82
CA GLY A 77 11.84 -1.25 -8.20
C GLY A 77 10.70 -0.30 -8.58
N GLU A 78 10.98 1.00 -8.66
CA GLU A 78 10.03 2.02 -9.13
C GLU A 78 9.70 1.85 -10.62
N ALA A 79 10.72 1.62 -11.46
CA ALA A 79 10.53 1.34 -12.88
C ALA A 79 9.70 0.07 -13.11
N ALA A 80 9.99 -1.02 -12.41
CA ALA A 80 9.23 -2.27 -12.53
C ALA A 80 7.75 -2.10 -12.11
N ARG A 81 7.48 -1.27 -11.09
CA ARG A 81 6.10 -0.94 -10.68
C ARG A 81 5.40 -0.06 -11.71
N ALA A 82 6.10 0.91 -12.29
CA ALA A 82 5.57 1.75 -13.35
C ALA A 82 5.25 0.93 -14.59
N ASP A 83 6.14 0.01 -14.99
CA ASP A 83 5.91 -0.93 -16.09
C ASP A 83 4.70 -1.82 -15.81
N THR A 84 4.59 -2.36 -14.60
CA THR A 84 3.43 -3.17 -14.19
C THR A 84 2.12 -2.38 -14.29
N LEU A 85 2.13 -1.09 -13.93
CA LEU A 85 0.96 -0.21 -14.01
C LEU A 85 0.65 0.23 -15.46
N ALA A 86 1.69 0.36 -16.29
CA ALA A 86 1.59 0.76 -17.69
C ALA A 86 1.18 -0.40 -18.61
N LEU A 87 1.40 -1.65 -18.20
CA LEU A 87 0.87 -2.81 -18.90
C LEU A 87 -0.67 -2.72 -18.88
N PRO A 88 -1.33 -2.77 -20.05
CA PRO A 88 -2.78 -2.88 -20.06
C PRO A 88 -3.15 -4.15 -19.28
N GLY A 89 -3.95 -3.98 -18.22
CA GLY A 89 -4.48 -5.10 -17.47
C GLY A 89 -5.06 -6.12 -18.45
N ARG A 90 -4.84 -7.42 -18.19
CA ARG A 90 -5.26 -8.53 -19.07
C ARG A 90 -6.62 -8.20 -19.68
N THR A 91 -6.64 -7.91 -20.97
CA THR A 91 -7.88 -7.65 -21.67
C THR A 91 -8.64 -8.96 -21.70
N LEU A 92 -9.70 -9.05 -20.91
CA LEU A 92 -10.58 -10.21 -20.92
C LEU A 92 -11.11 -10.36 -22.33
N THR A 93 -11.06 -11.58 -22.86
CA THR A 93 -11.79 -11.87 -24.08
C THR A 93 -13.30 -11.66 -23.83
N ARG A 94 -14.05 -11.44 -24.90
CA ARG A 94 -15.51 -11.27 -24.81
C ARG A 94 -16.18 -12.43 -24.05
N GLU A 95 -15.68 -13.65 -24.23
CA GLU A 95 -16.18 -14.85 -23.58
C GLU A 95 -15.91 -14.84 -22.07
N GLU A 96 -14.69 -14.49 -21.66
CA GLU A 96 -14.34 -14.38 -20.24
C GLU A 96 -15.11 -13.26 -19.53
N GLN A 97 -15.34 -12.14 -20.23
CA GLN A 97 -16.14 -11.05 -19.70
C GLN A 97 -17.61 -11.44 -19.55
N VAL A 98 -18.18 -12.18 -20.51
CA VAL A 98 -19.54 -12.73 -20.41
C VAL A 98 -19.64 -13.69 -19.24
N MET A 99 -18.69 -14.60 -19.06
CA MET A 99 -18.68 -15.55 -17.96
C MET A 99 -18.66 -14.86 -16.59
N LEU A 100 -17.77 -13.87 -16.40
CA LEU A 100 -17.70 -13.09 -15.16
C LEU A 100 -18.98 -12.30 -14.90
N ASN A 101 -19.54 -11.68 -15.95
CA ASN A 101 -20.80 -10.93 -15.84
C ASN A 101 -21.96 -11.86 -15.47
N SER A 102 -22.02 -13.07 -16.06
CA SER A 102 -23.04 -14.07 -15.73
C SER A 102 -22.95 -14.52 -14.26
N GLU A 103 -21.74 -14.75 -13.76
CA GLU A 103 -21.53 -15.11 -12.34
C GLU A 103 -21.98 -13.99 -11.40
N TRP A 104 -21.67 -12.74 -11.75
CA TRP A 104 -22.11 -11.57 -10.99
C TRP A 104 -23.63 -11.39 -11.03
N CYS A 105 -24.25 -11.54 -12.21
CA CYS A 105 -25.71 -11.50 -12.34
C CYS A 105 -26.38 -12.59 -11.50
N ALA A 106 -25.84 -13.81 -11.48
CA ALA A 106 -26.37 -14.90 -10.65
C ALA A 106 -26.32 -14.56 -9.15
N LYS A 107 -25.22 -13.97 -8.67
CA LYS A 107 -25.09 -13.52 -7.27
C LYS A 107 -26.07 -12.40 -6.93
N ILE A 108 -26.30 -11.45 -7.84
CA ILE A 108 -27.27 -10.38 -7.63
C ILE A 108 -28.69 -10.95 -7.55
N LEU A 109 -29.04 -11.86 -8.45
CA LEU A 109 -30.36 -12.49 -8.46
C LEU A 109 -30.62 -13.34 -7.22
N ALA A 110 -29.64 -14.12 -6.75
CA ALA A 110 -29.76 -14.89 -5.51
C ALA A 110 -30.05 -13.98 -4.31
N ASN A 111 -29.29 -12.89 -4.15
CA ASN A 111 -29.52 -11.91 -3.08
C ASN A 111 -30.90 -11.24 -3.14
N LEU A 112 -31.43 -11.00 -4.34
CA LEU A 112 -32.76 -10.43 -4.51
C LEU A 112 -33.86 -11.44 -4.14
N HIS A 113 -33.71 -12.71 -4.51
CA HIS A 113 -34.62 -13.78 -4.12
C HIS A 113 -34.62 -13.98 -2.60
N ASP A 114 -33.45 -14.08 -1.96
CA ASP A 114 -33.34 -14.23 -0.50
C ASP A 114 -34.06 -13.08 0.24
N LYS A 115 -33.90 -11.84 -0.25
CA LYS A 115 -34.59 -10.66 0.30
C LYS A 115 -36.10 -10.66 0.06
N MET A 116 -36.57 -11.30 -1.01
CA MET A 116 -38.01 -11.45 -1.27
C MET A 116 -38.60 -12.55 -0.40
N ASP A 117 -37.90 -13.66 -0.22
CA ASP A 117 -38.38 -14.77 0.61
C ASP A 117 -38.37 -14.41 2.10
N ALA A 118 -37.35 -13.67 2.58
CA ALA A 118 -37.37 -13.09 3.91
C ALA A 118 -38.56 -12.13 4.14
N ARG A 119 -38.95 -11.35 3.12
CA ARG A 119 -40.14 -10.48 3.18
C ARG A 119 -41.46 -11.26 3.21
N LYS A 120 -41.53 -12.41 2.53
CA LYS A 120 -42.70 -13.31 2.62
C LYS A 120 -42.80 -13.96 3.99
N GLN A 121 -41.68 -14.44 4.55
CA GLN A 121 -41.63 -15.10 5.85
C GLN A 121 -41.88 -14.15 7.03
N GLY A 122 -41.58 -12.85 6.88
CA GLY A 122 -41.90 -11.83 7.89
C GLY A 122 -43.35 -11.35 7.87
N ARG A 123 -44.18 -11.80 6.93
CA ARG A 123 -45.63 -11.54 6.93
C ARG A 123 -46.26 -12.62 7.82
N PRO A 124 -46.96 -12.27 8.92
CA PRO A 124 -47.67 -13.27 9.70
C PRO A 124 -48.75 -13.89 8.81
N ASP A 125 -48.56 -15.16 8.42
CA ASP A 125 -49.53 -15.98 7.69
C ASP A 125 -50.69 -16.45 8.59
N THR A 126 -50.87 -15.83 9.76
CA THR A 126 -52.01 -16.08 10.62
C THR A 126 -53.25 -15.58 9.89
N PRO A 127 -54.19 -16.46 9.51
CA PRO A 127 -55.39 -16.05 8.80
C PRO A 127 -56.20 -15.09 9.70
N LEU A 128 -56.90 -14.13 9.07
CA LEU A 128 -57.45 -12.93 9.72
C LEU A 128 -58.37 -13.27 10.92
N ASP A 129 -59.04 -14.42 10.83
CA ASP A 129 -59.87 -15.06 11.85
C ASP A 129 -59.11 -15.41 13.13
N GLU A 130 -57.87 -15.93 13.04
CA GLU A 130 -57.02 -16.15 14.21
C GLU A 130 -56.47 -14.84 14.79
N GLN A 131 -56.19 -13.84 13.94
CA GLN A 131 -55.77 -12.51 14.42
C GLN A 131 -56.88 -11.82 15.21
N LEU A 132 -58.12 -11.90 14.72
CA LEU A 132 -59.30 -11.36 15.39
C LEU A 132 -59.62 -12.12 16.69
N ALA A 133 -59.46 -13.44 16.70
CA ALA A 133 -59.66 -14.25 17.91
C ALA A 133 -58.65 -13.88 19.02
N ASN A 134 -57.38 -13.66 18.65
CA ASN A 134 -56.34 -13.26 19.60
C ASN A 134 -56.55 -11.83 20.14
N LEU A 135 -57.06 -10.90 19.32
CA LEU A 135 -57.41 -9.55 19.77
C LEU A 135 -58.60 -9.55 20.74
N ARG A 136 -59.59 -10.41 20.51
CA ARG A 136 -60.72 -10.63 21.42
C ARG A 136 -60.29 -11.24 22.75
N ALA A 137 -59.37 -12.22 22.72
CA ALA A 137 -58.82 -12.84 23.92
C ALA A 137 -58.00 -11.86 24.78
N LEU A 138 -57.42 -10.82 24.16
CA LEU A 138 -56.68 -9.76 24.85
C LEU A 138 -57.57 -8.61 25.38
N GLY A 139 -58.90 -8.72 25.22
CA GLY A 139 -59.85 -7.76 25.77
C GLY A 139 -59.82 -6.38 25.09
N VAL A 140 -59.34 -6.30 23.85
CA VAL A 140 -59.31 -5.06 23.07
C VAL A 140 -60.41 -5.09 22.00
N GLU A 141 -61.67 -5.19 22.44
CA GLU A 141 -62.81 -4.72 21.66
C GLU A 141 -63.60 -3.75 22.54
N GLN A 142 -63.74 -2.50 22.09
CA GLN A 142 -64.78 -1.58 22.59
C GLN A 142 -66.11 -1.99 22.01
#